data_AF-G8BCB8-F1
#
_entry.id   AF-G8BCB8-F1
#
_cell.length_a   1.000
_cell.length_b   1.000
_cell.length_c   1.000
_cell.angle_alpha   90.00
_cell.angle_beta   90.00
_cell.angle_gamma   90.00
#
_symmetry.space_group_name_H-M   'P 1'
#
loop_
_entity.id
_entity.type
_entity.pdbx_description
1 polymer ?
#
loop_
_entity_poly.entity_id
_entity_poly.type
_entity_poly.pdbx_seq_one_letter_code
_entity_poly.pdbx_strand_id
1 'polypeptide(L)'
;MNFRGKFLSNYGNNERFYDIAKQYKAHWGEKLFILDESLAQRFKDASRENLYIPPEELMIGELTVKEVDSDYVKFRFDSDISVHVSLGKTSHDVTLGPNPTALNEFTNRNVFAVGVGGCITSMQWLSDKLDKKDGTSYLAIGVISGEKGLSEVNATNPELNVFNNVPQKNIQSCIQIWEYNAFLNELHLKHVLVTSNFEAITDIQWAPIYTNSPVIGILGCVLKNGEIHLLRVDDTLPQFGVVEEPSCRYRSNSKGSSNLTCFSFVGADKLLSGSADGYIMEFELPLRQNGNISQPNFKTFVSDGPISSIVSVPISCDNEYVNIINGQAYRGMAFSTSDPLVDVFCPLSEKSTIKPTYNYIIQDLLLAHNPENSNILCLRSLQDTSSTMLRLNSHMTTFKLSEILGHPFMLTGTDAGDVILMNYTRKFFSSKGGNKVMVPLKLWKVTLDETSTISISADYEKMDIESPIQASYMPLQVMISSVAWNENVIGSSVYAAGTASGILLIERLDPKFKS
;
A
#
# COMPACT_ATOMS: atom_id res chain seq x y z
N MET A 1 -32.61 4.15 7.11
CA MET A 1 -32.70 4.63 5.70
C MET A 1 -32.63 3.44 4.75
N ASN A 2 -33.46 3.39 3.69
CA ASN A 2 -33.41 2.32 2.68
C ASN A 2 -32.17 2.50 1.76
N PHE A 3 -31.78 1.46 1.01
CA PHE A 3 -30.58 1.50 0.15
C PHE A 3 -30.60 2.68 -0.84
N ARG A 4 -31.75 2.89 -1.50
CA ARG A 4 -31.96 3.99 -2.45
C ARG A 4 -31.72 5.37 -1.83
N GLY A 5 -32.25 5.61 -0.63
CA GLY A 5 -32.05 6.88 0.08
C GLY A 5 -30.59 7.13 0.43
N LYS A 6 -29.87 6.11 0.92
CA LYS A 6 -28.43 6.22 1.20
C LYS A 6 -27.62 6.51 -0.07
N PHE A 7 -27.93 5.78 -1.15
CA PHE A 7 -27.25 5.96 -2.43
C PHE A 7 -27.46 7.38 -2.97
N LEU A 8 -28.69 7.89 -2.98
CA LEU A 8 -28.99 9.25 -3.44
C LEU A 8 -28.29 10.31 -2.58
N SER A 9 -28.15 10.08 -1.28
CA SER A 9 -27.41 10.99 -0.39
C SER A 9 -25.91 11.01 -0.72
N ASN A 10 -25.30 9.84 -0.90
CA ASN A 10 -23.85 9.70 -1.00
C ASN A 10 -23.32 9.96 -2.42
N TYR A 11 -24.08 9.55 -3.44
CA TYR A 11 -23.63 9.56 -4.84
C TYR A 11 -24.53 10.40 -5.75
N GLY A 12 -25.71 10.79 -5.28
CA GLY A 12 -26.70 11.53 -6.07
C GLY A 12 -27.45 10.66 -7.08
N ASN A 13 -28.03 11.31 -8.09
CA ASN A 13 -28.92 10.69 -9.05
C ASN A 13 -28.17 10.21 -10.31
N ASN A 14 -27.39 9.14 -10.19
CA ASN A 14 -26.75 8.46 -11.32
C ASN A 14 -27.32 7.04 -11.45
N GLU A 15 -28.19 6.83 -12.45
CA GLU A 15 -28.91 5.56 -12.63
C GLU A 15 -27.96 4.41 -12.99
N ARG A 16 -26.99 4.64 -13.89
CA ARG A 16 -26.00 3.63 -14.28
C ARG A 16 -25.19 3.19 -13.06
N PHE A 17 -24.75 4.14 -12.25
CA PHE A 17 -23.99 3.85 -11.04
C PHE A 17 -24.85 3.15 -9.98
N TYR A 18 -26.12 3.53 -9.86
CA TYR A 18 -27.07 2.89 -8.94
C TYR A 18 -27.24 1.40 -9.25
N ASP A 19 -27.34 1.04 -10.52
CA ASP A 19 -27.47 -0.36 -10.93
C ASP A 19 -26.20 -1.17 -10.64
N ILE A 20 -25.02 -0.58 -10.85
CA ILE A 20 -23.73 -1.20 -10.47
C ILE A 20 -23.69 -1.41 -8.95
N ALA A 21 -23.93 -0.37 -8.15
CA ALA A 21 -23.91 -0.44 -6.69
C ALA A 21 -24.95 -1.43 -6.14
N LYS A 22 -26.13 -1.52 -6.77
CA LYS A 22 -27.17 -2.50 -6.41
C LYS A 22 -26.72 -3.94 -6.66
N GLN A 23 -26.12 -4.21 -7.82
CA GLN A 23 -25.54 -5.54 -8.10
C GLN A 23 -24.40 -5.84 -7.15
N TYR A 24 -23.51 -4.88 -6.94
CA TYR A 24 -22.37 -5.01 -6.05
C TYR A 24 -22.79 -5.37 -4.63
N LYS A 25 -23.77 -4.66 -4.08
CA LYS A 25 -24.37 -4.99 -2.79
C LYS A 25 -24.98 -6.39 -2.75
N ALA A 26 -25.68 -6.80 -3.81
CA ALA A 26 -26.34 -8.10 -3.87
C ALA A 26 -25.33 -9.27 -3.85
N HIS A 27 -24.18 -9.11 -4.52
CA HIS A 27 -23.17 -10.18 -4.60
C HIS A 27 -22.20 -10.17 -3.42
N TRP A 28 -21.73 -8.99 -3.02
CA TRP A 28 -20.71 -8.87 -1.97
C TRP A 28 -21.27 -8.66 -0.57
N GLY A 29 -22.48 -8.11 -0.41
CA GLY A 29 -23.01 -7.70 0.89
C GLY A 29 -23.26 -8.86 1.88
N GLU A 30 -23.35 -10.10 1.40
CA GLU A 30 -23.50 -11.28 2.24
C GLU A 30 -22.16 -11.98 2.53
N LYS A 31 -21.10 -11.66 1.78
CA LYS A 31 -19.77 -12.27 1.94
C LYS A 31 -19.07 -11.69 3.17
N LEU A 32 -18.66 -12.56 4.08
CA LEU A 32 -17.98 -12.16 5.31
C LEU A 32 -16.47 -12.04 5.14
N PHE A 33 -15.85 -13.14 4.71
CA PHE A 33 -14.38 -13.32 4.66
C PHE A 33 -13.91 -14.00 3.38
N ILE A 34 -14.85 -14.47 2.56
CA ILE A 34 -14.56 -15.24 1.35
C ILE A 34 -14.53 -14.28 0.17
N LEU A 35 -13.38 -14.23 -0.49
CA LEU A 35 -13.20 -13.51 -1.74
C LEU A 35 -13.30 -14.51 -2.90
N ASP A 36 -14.43 -14.48 -3.60
CA ASP A 36 -14.67 -15.33 -4.77
C ASP A 36 -14.14 -14.60 -6.01
N GLU A 37 -13.04 -15.10 -6.60
CA GLU A 37 -12.39 -14.47 -7.76
C GLU A 37 -13.33 -14.38 -8.98
N SER A 38 -14.33 -15.25 -9.07
CA SER A 38 -15.36 -15.16 -10.12
C SER A 38 -16.21 -13.88 -10.02
N LEU A 39 -16.36 -13.31 -8.82
CA LEU A 39 -17.02 -12.03 -8.63
C LEU A 39 -16.11 -10.87 -9.06
N ALA A 40 -14.80 -10.96 -8.85
CA ALA A 40 -13.86 -9.97 -9.38
C ALA A 40 -13.94 -9.92 -10.92
N GLN A 41 -13.98 -11.09 -11.57
CA GLN A 41 -14.17 -11.19 -13.02
C GLN A 41 -15.51 -10.58 -13.49
N ARG A 42 -16.57 -10.70 -12.71
CA ARG A 42 -17.90 -10.12 -13.03
C ARG A 42 -17.91 -8.60 -13.00
N PHE A 43 -17.16 -8.00 -12.08
CA PHE A 43 -17.13 -6.54 -11.90
C PHE A 43 -15.99 -5.85 -12.66
N LYS A 44 -15.21 -6.61 -13.42
CA LYS A 44 -14.06 -6.17 -14.20
C LYS A 44 -14.32 -4.92 -15.06
N ASP A 45 -15.49 -4.84 -15.71
CA ASP A 45 -15.84 -3.70 -16.59
C ASP A 45 -16.13 -2.39 -15.80
N ALA A 46 -16.31 -2.48 -14.48
CA ALA A 46 -16.47 -1.33 -13.60
C ALA A 46 -15.17 -0.98 -12.85
N SER A 47 -14.14 -1.83 -12.95
CA SER A 47 -12.82 -1.63 -12.36
C SER A 47 -12.05 -0.51 -13.06
N ARG A 48 -11.00 -0.01 -12.40
CA ARG A 48 -10.10 0.97 -13.01
C ARG A 48 -9.27 0.31 -14.11
N GLU A 49 -9.23 0.92 -15.30
CA GLU A 49 -8.28 0.52 -16.33
C GLU A 49 -6.99 1.34 -16.23
N ASN A 50 -5.85 0.66 -16.28
CA ASN A 50 -4.55 1.31 -16.43
C ASN A 50 -4.30 1.64 -17.89
N LEU A 51 -3.49 2.67 -18.14
CA LEU A 51 -3.17 3.10 -19.49
C LEU A 51 -2.08 2.19 -20.08
N TYR A 52 -2.31 1.69 -21.30
CA TYR A 52 -1.28 0.96 -22.04
C TYR A 52 -0.27 1.94 -22.64
N ILE A 53 1.03 1.66 -22.44
CA ILE A 53 2.12 2.33 -23.14
C ILE A 53 3.08 1.24 -23.64
N PRO A 54 3.29 1.11 -24.96
CA PRO A 54 4.24 0.13 -25.46
C PRO A 54 5.68 0.50 -25.04
N PRO A 55 6.59 -0.49 -24.87
CA PRO A 55 7.97 -0.24 -24.46
C PRO A 55 8.73 0.76 -25.34
N GLU A 56 8.39 0.80 -26.63
CA GLU A 56 9.00 1.65 -27.65
C GLU A 56 8.62 3.13 -27.51
N GLU A 57 7.46 3.42 -26.92
CA GLU A 57 6.96 4.79 -26.69
C GLU A 57 7.35 5.34 -25.31
N LEU A 58 7.89 4.49 -24.42
CA LEU A 58 8.34 4.90 -23.09
C LEU A 58 9.58 5.78 -23.21
N MET A 59 9.39 7.09 -23.00
CA MET A 59 10.45 8.10 -23.06
C MET A 59 11.33 8.16 -21.81
N ILE A 60 11.03 7.35 -20.79
CA ILE A 60 11.78 7.31 -19.55
C ILE A 60 13.13 6.61 -19.76
N GLY A 61 14.19 7.16 -19.17
CA GLY A 61 15.53 6.58 -19.22
C GLY A 61 15.59 5.16 -18.68
N GLU A 62 16.64 4.43 -19.04
CA GLU A 62 16.90 3.11 -18.48
C GLU A 62 17.38 3.21 -17.03
N LEU A 63 17.26 2.11 -16.29
CA LEU A 63 17.77 1.99 -14.94
C LEU A 63 19.22 1.48 -14.99
N THR A 64 20.16 2.22 -14.40
CA THR A 64 21.57 1.79 -14.35
C THR A 64 21.80 0.96 -13.09
N VAL A 65 22.02 -0.34 -13.27
CA VAL A 65 22.23 -1.31 -12.18
C VAL A 65 23.56 -2.02 -12.37
N LYS A 66 24.36 -2.06 -11.30
CA LYS A 66 25.56 -2.88 -11.21
C LYS A 66 25.25 -4.21 -10.55
N GLU A 67 25.45 -5.31 -11.27
CA GLU A 67 25.29 -6.66 -10.73
C GLU A 67 26.25 -6.93 -9.56
N VAL A 68 25.75 -7.61 -8.53
CA VAL A 68 26.51 -7.99 -7.34
C VAL A 68 26.19 -9.43 -6.93
N ASP A 69 27.10 -10.05 -6.18
CA ASP A 69 26.90 -11.41 -5.70
C ASP A 69 25.84 -11.49 -4.59
N SER A 70 25.21 -12.65 -4.44
CA SER A 70 24.22 -12.89 -3.37
C SER A 70 24.77 -12.65 -1.96
N ASP A 71 26.07 -12.90 -1.74
CA ASP A 71 26.74 -12.68 -0.45
C ASP A 71 26.82 -11.20 -0.08
N TYR A 72 26.91 -10.30 -1.08
CA TYR A 72 26.89 -8.86 -0.87
C TYR A 72 25.56 -8.40 -0.27
N VAL A 73 24.45 -9.01 -0.72
CA VAL A 73 23.09 -8.73 -0.24
C VAL A 73 22.87 -9.36 1.13
N LYS A 74 23.22 -10.64 1.32
CA LYS A 74 23.09 -11.33 2.62
C LYS A 74 23.83 -10.63 3.75
N PHE A 75 25.01 -10.08 3.46
CA PHE A 75 25.79 -9.34 4.46
C PHE A 75 25.07 -8.07 4.97
N ARG A 76 24.21 -7.44 4.15
CA ARG A 76 23.47 -6.21 4.49
C ARG A 76 22.05 -6.47 4.98
N PHE A 77 21.44 -7.54 4.47
CA PHE A 77 20.06 -7.90 4.71
C PHE A 77 20.00 -9.34 5.20
N ASP A 78 20.27 -9.50 6.50
CA ASP A 78 20.21 -10.82 7.15
C ASP A 78 18.77 -11.30 7.22
N SER A 79 18.46 -12.29 6.38
CA SER A 79 17.11 -12.76 6.08
C SER A 79 16.66 -13.91 6.96
N ASP A 80 17.54 -14.46 7.79
CA ASP A 80 17.25 -15.64 8.60
C ASP A 80 16.52 -15.24 9.90
N ILE A 81 15.22 -15.53 9.98
CA ILE A 81 14.37 -15.20 11.12
C ILE A 81 13.79 -16.49 11.70
N SER A 82 14.05 -16.75 12.98
CA SER A 82 13.42 -17.86 13.70
C SER A 82 12.06 -17.45 14.22
N VAL A 83 11.03 -18.23 13.87
CA VAL A 83 9.63 -17.93 14.16
C VAL A 83 8.91 -19.15 14.73
N HIS A 84 8.10 -18.95 15.76
CA HIS A 84 7.14 -19.94 16.24
C HIS A 84 5.80 -19.77 15.51
N VAL A 85 5.38 -20.75 14.72
CA VAL A 85 4.08 -20.73 14.05
C VAL A 85 3.09 -21.53 14.89
N SER A 86 2.02 -20.88 15.34
CA SER A 86 0.99 -21.49 16.17
C SER A 86 -0.37 -21.54 15.49
N LEU A 87 -1.07 -22.66 15.68
CA LEU A 87 -2.47 -22.86 15.32
C LEU A 87 -3.15 -23.59 16.47
N GLY A 88 -4.08 -22.94 17.17
CA GLY A 88 -4.77 -23.46 18.33
C GLY A 88 -3.81 -23.79 19.48
N LYS A 89 -3.53 -25.09 19.67
CA LYS A 89 -2.62 -25.58 20.74
C LYS A 89 -1.30 -26.13 20.20
N THR A 90 -1.15 -26.23 18.88
CA THR A 90 0.07 -26.72 18.24
C THR A 90 0.96 -25.55 17.88
N SER A 91 2.26 -25.68 18.16
CA SER A 91 3.29 -24.71 17.82
C SER A 91 4.45 -25.43 17.13
N HIS A 92 4.98 -24.81 16.08
CA HIS A 92 6.07 -25.34 15.27
C HIS A 92 7.16 -24.27 15.10
N ASP A 93 8.42 -24.68 15.18
CA ASP A 93 9.55 -23.78 15.01
C ASP A 93 9.97 -23.81 13.53
N VAL A 94 9.98 -22.65 12.90
CA VAL A 94 10.29 -22.49 11.49
C VAL A 94 11.34 -21.38 11.35
N THR A 95 12.41 -21.66 10.62
CA THR A 95 13.37 -20.63 10.22
C THR A 95 12.96 -20.11 8.85
N LEU A 96 12.54 -18.86 8.80
CA LEU A 96 12.26 -18.15 7.57
C LEU A 96 13.58 -17.63 7.00
N GLY A 97 13.77 -17.79 5.69
CA GLY A 97 14.92 -17.24 4.98
C GLY A 97 14.47 -16.47 3.73
N PRO A 98 15.39 -16.21 2.78
CA PRO A 98 15.08 -15.48 1.54
C PRO A 98 14.22 -16.30 0.57
N ASN A 99 14.15 -17.62 0.73
CA ASN A 99 13.27 -18.47 -0.05
C ASN A 99 11.90 -18.61 0.63
N PRO A 100 10.79 -18.54 -0.11
CA PRO A 100 9.47 -18.67 0.48
C PRO A 100 9.25 -20.02 1.14
N THR A 101 8.83 -19.97 2.40
CA THR A 101 8.47 -21.15 3.18
C THR A 101 6.96 -21.31 3.17
N ALA A 102 6.46 -22.41 2.59
CA ALA A 102 5.04 -22.73 2.61
C ALA A 102 4.63 -23.11 4.04
N LEU A 103 3.61 -22.44 4.57
CA LEU A 103 3.09 -22.72 5.91
C LEU A 103 1.82 -23.60 5.87
N ASN A 104 1.47 -24.13 4.69
CA ASN A 104 0.26 -24.93 4.48
C ASN A 104 0.25 -26.17 5.39
N GLU A 105 1.41 -26.81 5.61
CA GLU A 105 1.53 -28.00 6.47
C GLU A 105 1.22 -27.71 7.95
N PHE A 106 1.46 -26.48 8.41
CA PHE A 106 1.25 -26.08 9.80
C PHE A 106 -0.11 -25.43 10.03
N THR A 107 -0.67 -24.79 8.99
CA THR A 107 -1.84 -23.91 9.14
C THR A 107 -3.08 -24.38 8.38
N ASN A 108 -2.94 -25.32 7.44
CA ASN A 108 -3.96 -25.70 6.44
C ASN A 108 -4.47 -24.51 5.60
N ARG A 109 -3.71 -23.42 5.52
CA ARG A 109 -4.01 -22.22 4.73
C ARG A 109 -3.03 -22.12 3.57
N ASN A 110 -3.44 -21.52 2.46
CA ASN A 110 -2.57 -21.29 1.30
C ASN A 110 -1.70 -20.04 1.56
N VAL A 111 -0.63 -20.20 2.35
CA VAL A 111 0.19 -19.09 2.81
C VAL A 111 1.69 -19.37 2.72
N PHE A 112 2.43 -18.35 2.30
CA PHE A 112 3.88 -18.31 2.32
C PHE A 112 4.36 -17.28 3.33
N ALA A 113 5.44 -17.63 4.03
CA ALA A 113 6.20 -16.70 4.84
C ALA A 113 7.63 -16.58 4.31
N VAL A 114 8.16 -15.36 4.33
CA VAL A 114 9.52 -15.04 3.87
C VAL A 114 10.19 -14.12 4.89
N GLY A 115 11.47 -14.38 5.17
CA GLY A 115 12.33 -13.40 5.82
C GLY A 115 12.94 -12.49 4.76
N VAL A 116 12.55 -11.22 4.70
CA VAL A 116 13.03 -10.28 3.66
C VAL A 116 14.39 -9.66 3.99
N GLY A 117 14.87 -9.82 5.22
CA GLY A 117 16.18 -9.33 5.66
C GLY A 117 16.24 -7.89 6.15
N GLY A 118 15.10 -7.28 6.46
CA GLY A 118 15.01 -5.93 6.99
C GLY A 118 13.57 -5.52 7.31
N CYS A 119 13.38 -4.35 7.90
CA CYS A 119 12.07 -3.78 8.15
C CYS A 119 11.39 -3.42 6.83
N ILE A 120 10.18 -3.94 6.61
CA ILE A 120 9.37 -3.60 5.43
C ILE A 120 8.76 -2.21 5.64
N THR A 121 9.03 -1.26 4.76
CA THR A 121 8.53 0.13 4.89
C THR A 121 7.26 0.37 4.07
N SER A 122 7.21 -0.14 2.85
CA SER A 122 6.05 -0.03 1.96
C SER A 122 6.02 -1.19 0.98
N MET A 123 4.82 -1.58 0.53
CA MET A 123 4.63 -2.61 -0.48
C MET A 123 3.46 -2.29 -1.40
N GLN A 124 3.57 -2.70 -2.66
CA GLN A 124 2.46 -2.60 -3.60
C GLN A 124 2.56 -3.67 -4.70
N TRP A 125 1.42 -4.29 -4.99
CA TRP A 125 1.26 -5.13 -6.17
C TRP A 125 1.20 -4.29 -7.44
N LEU A 126 1.84 -4.77 -8.50
CA LEU A 126 1.71 -4.23 -9.83
C LEU A 126 0.33 -4.57 -10.38
N SER A 127 -0.37 -3.53 -10.80
CA SER A 127 -1.63 -3.63 -11.51
C SER A 127 -1.37 -3.72 -13.00
N ASP A 128 -1.59 -4.89 -13.58
CA ASP A 128 -1.43 -5.10 -15.01
C ASP A 128 -2.78 -4.95 -15.75
N LYS A 129 -2.79 -5.30 -17.03
CA LYS A 129 -3.99 -5.47 -17.83
C LYS A 129 -4.95 -6.44 -17.15
N LEU A 130 -6.17 -5.98 -16.89
CA LEU A 130 -7.21 -6.79 -16.25
C LEU A 130 -7.54 -8.10 -17.00
N ASP A 131 -7.31 -8.16 -18.32
CA ASP A 131 -7.52 -9.34 -19.18
C ASP A 131 -6.31 -10.28 -19.28
N LYS A 132 -5.24 -10.02 -18.54
CA LYS A 132 -4.04 -10.86 -18.55
C LYS A 132 -4.38 -12.28 -18.07
N LYS A 133 -3.92 -13.28 -18.82
CA LYS A 133 -4.29 -14.71 -18.64
C LYS A 133 -3.17 -15.61 -18.14
N ASP A 134 -1.95 -15.11 -18.00
CA ASP A 134 -0.80 -15.90 -17.54
C ASP A 134 -0.80 -16.15 -16.02
N GLY A 135 -1.59 -15.36 -15.26
CA GLY A 135 -1.65 -15.45 -13.80
C GLY A 135 -0.42 -14.89 -13.09
N THR A 136 0.51 -14.25 -13.80
CA THR A 136 1.73 -13.70 -13.23
C THR A 136 1.49 -12.28 -12.72
N SER A 137 1.75 -12.10 -11.43
CA SER A 137 1.64 -10.81 -10.72
C SER A 137 2.98 -10.46 -10.09
N TYR A 138 3.28 -9.17 -9.95
CA TYR A 138 4.51 -8.70 -9.33
C TYR A 138 4.22 -7.91 -8.06
N LEU A 139 4.99 -8.14 -7.01
CA LEU A 139 4.93 -7.40 -5.75
C LEU A 139 6.26 -6.67 -5.53
N ALA A 140 6.20 -5.35 -5.37
CA ALA A 140 7.35 -4.56 -4.96
C ALA A 140 7.31 -4.35 -3.44
N ILE A 141 8.48 -4.39 -2.81
CA ILE A 141 8.66 -4.22 -1.37
C ILE A 141 9.88 -3.33 -1.11
N GLY A 142 9.68 -2.25 -0.37
CA GLY A 142 10.76 -1.43 0.19
C GLY A 142 11.23 -2.01 1.51
N VAL A 143 12.53 -2.25 1.64
CA VAL A 143 13.15 -2.88 2.81
C VAL A 143 14.31 -2.02 3.30
N ILE A 144 14.37 -1.79 4.62
CA ILE A 144 15.47 -1.08 5.26
C ILE A 144 16.09 -1.93 6.38
N SER A 145 17.41 -1.85 6.53
CA SER A 145 18.16 -2.58 7.55
C SER A 145 19.24 -1.67 8.15
N GLY A 146 19.65 -1.93 9.39
CA GLY A 146 20.80 -1.27 10.01
C GLY A 146 22.07 -2.12 9.86
N GLU A 147 23.24 -1.50 9.90
CA GLU A 147 24.52 -2.24 9.90
C GLU A 147 24.64 -3.19 11.09
N LYS A 148 24.09 -2.82 12.26
CA LYS A 148 24.03 -3.70 13.44
C LYS A 148 22.69 -4.44 13.57
N GLY A 149 21.93 -4.51 12.47
CA GLY A 149 20.63 -5.15 12.40
C GLY A 149 19.45 -4.24 12.76
N LEU A 150 18.29 -4.87 12.96
CA LEU A 150 16.99 -4.20 13.09
C LEU A 150 16.86 -3.27 14.31
N SER A 151 17.71 -3.42 15.33
CA SER A 151 17.68 -2.53 16.51
C SER A 151 18.00 -1.07 16.17
N GLU A 152 18.76 -0.83 15.10
CA GLU A 152 19.08 0.53 14.63
C GLU A 152 17.91 1.13 13.82
N VAL A 153 17.03 0.30 13.28
CA VAL A 153 15.83 0.72 12.54
C VAL A 153 14.70 1.02 13.53
N ASN A 154 14.78 2.17 14.19
CA ASN A 154 13.77 2.60 15.16
C ASN A 154 13.37 4.06 14.95
N ALA A 155 12.22 4.45 15.48
CA ALA A 155 11.67 5.80 15.32
C ALA A 155 12.56 6.91 15.88
N THR A 156 13.50 6.59 16.77
CA THR A 156 14.46 7.55 17.33
C THR A 156 15.71 7.72 16.48
N ASN A 157 15.92 6.89 15.45
CA ASN A 157 17.08 7.00 14.58
C ASN A 157 17.00 8.30 13.76
N PRO A 158 17.97 9.22 13.92
CA PRO A 158 17.99 10.49 13.20
C PRO A 158 18.03 10.36 11.67
N GLU A 159 18.54 9.26 11.12
CA GLU A 159 18.57 9.00 9.68
C GLU A 159 17.17 8.77 9.09
N LEU A 160 16.21 8.35 9.93
CA LEU A 160 14.82 8.14 9.52
C LEU A 160 13.96 9.40 9.70
N ASN A 161 14.55 10.50 10.18
CA ASN A 161 13.86 11.78 10.32
C ASN A 161 13.49 12.35 8.94
N VAL A 162 12.35 13.04 8.87
CA VAL A 162 11.87 13.74 7.67
C VAL A 162 12.85 14.85 7.22
N PHE A 163 13.54 15.49 8.17
CA PHE A 163 14.51 16.55 7.88
C PHE A 163 15.94 16.04 7.67
N ASN A 164 16.16 14.73 7.69
CA ASN A 164 17.44 14.01 7.70
C ASN A 164 18.72 14.87 7.46
N ASN A 165 19.36 15.33 8.54
CA ASN A 165 20.56 16.16 8.49
C ASN A 165 21.83 15.43 8.98
N VAL A 166 21.80 14.09 9.03
CA VAL A 166 22.89 13.31 9.64
C VAL A 166 24.04 13.14 8.63
N PRO A 167 25.31 13.35 9.03
CA PRO A 167 26.46 13.22 8.13
C PRO A 167 26.92 11.77 7.89
N GLN A 168 26.65 10.86 8.82
CA GLN A 168 26.93 9.42 8.66
C GLN A 168 25.61 8.68 8.45
N LYS A 169 25.61 7.76 7.48
CA LYS A 169 24.44 6.97 7.09
C LYS A 169 24.78 5.50 7.26
N ASN A 170 24.11 4.84 8.20
CA ASN A 170 24.29 3.43 8.52
C ASN A 170 23.08 2.60 8.08
N ILE A 171 21.95 3.24 7.73
CA ILE A 171 20.79 2.52 7.23
C ILE A 171 21.02 2.08 5.77
N GLN A 172 20.94 0.78 5.57
CA GLN A 172 20.91 0.13 4.26
C GLN A 172 19.48 0.06 3.74
N SER A 173 19.29 0.16 2.43
CA SER A 173 17.98 0.17 1.79
C SER A 173 17.99 -0.64 0.50
N CYS A 174 16.92 -1.37 0.23
CA CYS A 174 16.71 -2.04 -1.05
C CYS A 174 15.22 -2.12 -1.44
N ILE A 175 14.99 -2.41 -2.71
CA ILE A 175 13.68 -2.75 -3.26
C ILE A 175 13.76 -4.21 -3.71
N GLN A 176 12.84 -5.02 -3.22
CA GLN A 176 12.66 -6.39 -3.69
C GLN A 176 11.46 -6.46 -4.62
N ILE A 177 11.66 -7.11 -5.78
CA ILE A 177 10.60 -7.41 -6.74
C ILE A 177 10.37 -8.92 -6.72
N TRP A 178 9.16 -9.29 -6.32
CA TRP A 178 8.71 -10.67 -6.21
C TRP A 178 7.76 -11.00 -7.36
N GLU A 179 7.96 -12.15 -7.98
CA GLU A 179 7.07 -12.71 -8.99
C GLU A 179 6.18 -13.77 -8.35
N TYR A 180 4.87 -13.63 -8.51
CA TYR A 180 3.87 -14.55 -8.00
C TYR A 180 3.07 -15.16 -9.14
N ASN A 181 3.05 -16.48 -9.20
CA ASN A 181 2.21 -17.23 -10.13
C ASN A 181 0.93 -17.67 -9.42
N ALA A 182 -0.20 -17.06 -9.77
CA ALA A 182 -1.49 -17.33 -9.15
C ALA A 182 -2.07 -18.72 -9.50
N PHE A 183 -1.65 -19.38 -10.57
CA PHE A 183 -2.15 -20.72 -10.90
C PHE A 183 -1.43 -21.80 -10.10
N LEU A 184 -0.10 -21.71 -10.04
CA LEU A 184 0.74 -22.65 -9.30
C LEU A 184 0.80 -22.33 -7.80
N ASN A 185 0.40 -21.11 -7.43
CA ASN A 185 0.60 -20.56 -6.10
C ASN A 185 2.09 -20.63 -5.71
N GLU A 186 2.95 -20.09 -6.57
CA GLU A 186 4.39 -20.04 -6.35
C GLU A 186 4.86 -18.59 -6.26
N LEU A 187 5.84 -18.35 -5.40
CA LEU A 187 6.45 -17.05 -5.19
C LEU A 187 7.96 -17.18 -5.44
N HIS A 188 8.52 -16.28 -6.25
CA HIS A 188 9.93 -16.27 -6.61
C HIS A 188 10.51 -14.87 -6.44
N LEU A 189 11.71 -14.77 -5.87
CA LEU A 189 12.43 -13.50 -5.77
C LEU A 189 13.10 -13.19 -7.10
N LYS A 190 12.59 -12.17 -7.81
CA LYS A 190 13.05 -11.83 -9.16
C LYS A 190 14.22 -10.86 -9.15
N HIS A 191 14.10 -9.74 -8.42
CA HIS A 191 15.16 -8.74 -8.31
C HIS A 191 15.30 -8.21 -6.89
N VAL A 192 16.53 -7.96 -6.46
CA VAL A 192 16.89 -7.16 -5.29
C VAL A 192 17.74 -5.98 -5.77
N LEU A 193 17.13 -4.79 -5.72
CA LEU A 193 17.75 -3.53 -6.14
C LEU A 193 18.19 -2.77 -4.89
N VAL A 194 19.48 -2.84 -4.55
CA VAL A 194 20.06 -2.13 -3.41
C VAL A 194 20.13 -0.64 -3.73
N THR A 195 19.44 0.16 -2.91
CA THR A 195 19.32 1.62 -3.06
C THR A 195 20.04 2.37 -1.94
N SER A 196 20.89 1.71 -1.14
CA SER A 196 21.59 2.33 0.00
C SER A 196 22.34 3.62 -0.35
N ASN A 197 22.77 3.79 -1.61
CA ASN A 197 23.39 5.02 -2.11
C ASN A 197 22.46 6.26 -2.05
N PHE A 198 21.15 6.04 -1.93
CA PHE A 198 20.12 7.08 -1.92
C PHE A 198 19.38 7.17 -0.57
N GLU A 199 19.92 6.55 0.48
CA GLU A 199 19.32 6.48 1.82
C GLU A 199 18.07 5.57 1.91
N ALA A 200 17.37 5.63 3.05
CA ALA A 200 16.24 4.76 3.37
C ALA A 200 15.01 5.06 2.52
N ILE A 201 14.38 3.99 2.00
CA ILE A 201 13.08 4.07 1.30
C ILE A 201 11.94 4.16 2.31
N THR A 202 10.96 5.01 2.00
CA THR A 202 9.80 5.27 2.86
C THR A 202 8.47 4.86 2.23
N ASP A 203 8.25 5.18 0.96
CA ASP A 203 7.05 4.80 0.24
C ASP A 203 7.42 4.35 -1.17
N ILE A 204 6.63 3.42 -1.72
CA ILE A 204 6.76 2.94 -3.08
C ILE A 204 5.39 2.93 -3.74
N GLN A 205 5.34 3.22 -5.03
CA GLN A 205 4.11 3.12 -5.80
C GLN A 205 4.40 2.76 -7.26
N TRP A 206 3.68 1.80 -7.83
CA TRP A 206 3.69 1.54 -9.27
C TRP A 206 2.92 2.63 -10.02
N ALA A 207 3.47 3.10 -11.13
CA ALA A 207 2.77 3.98 -12.03
C ALA A 207 1.50 3.28 -12.57
N PRO A 208 0.37 4.00 -12.72
CA PRO A 208 -0.90 3.42 -13.16
C PRO A 208 -0.94 3.19 -14.68
N ILE A 209 0.08 2.52 -15.19
CA ILE A 209 0.26 2.13 -16.58
C ILE A 209 0.57 0.64 -16.64
N TYR A 210 0.38 0.04 -17.80
CA TYR A 210 0.92 -1.29 -18.09
C TYR A 210 1.60 -1.29 -19.44
N THR A 211 2.54 -2.22 -19.60
CA THR A 211 3.43 -2.35 -20.75
C THR A 211 3.68 -3.82 -21.04
N ASN A 212 4.39 -4.12 -22.11
CA ASN A 212 4.78 -5.48 -22.48
C ASN A 212 6.25 -5.74 -22.13
N SER A 213 6.62 -7.01 -22.11
CA SER A 213 8.02 -7.44 -22.00
C SER A 213 8.90 -6.71 -23.04
N PRO A 214 10.11 -6.27 -22.67
CA PRO A 214 10.85 -6.62 -21.44
C PRO A 214 10.52 -5.76 -20.22
N VAL A 215 9.67 -4.74 -20.33
CA VAL A 215 9.40 -3.84 -19.19
C VAL A 215 8.34 -4.47 -18.29
N ILE A 216 8.65 -4.61 -17.00
CA ILE A 216 7.68 -5.07 -15.98
C ILE A 216 6.78 -3.90 -15.59
N GLY A 217 7.38 -2.73 -15.30
CA GLY A 217 6.64 -1.54 -14.93
C GLY A 217 7.55 -0.39 -14.47
N ILE A 218 6.93 0.75 -14.17
CA ILE A 218 7.62 1.92 -13.64
C ILE A 218 7.29 2.06 -12.15
N LEU A 219 8.30 1.94 -11.30
CA LEU A 219 8.17 2.03 -9.86
C LEU A 219 8.66 3.40 -9.38
N GLY A 220 7.80 4.17 -8.72
CA GLY A 220 8.20 5.36 -7.98
C GLY A 220 8.56 5.02 -6.54
N CYS A 221 9.58 5.65 -5.99
CA CYS A 221 9.93 5.52 -4.58
C CYS A 221 10.34 6.85 -3.95
N VAL A 222 10.04 7.01 -2.66
CA VAL A 222 10.44 8.15 -1.85
C VAL A 222 11.60 7.76 -0.96
N LEU A 223 12.66 8.57 -1.00
CA LEU A 223 13.89 8.33 -0.29
C LEU A 223 14.13 9.40 0.77
N LYS A 224 14.82 9.04 1.86
CA LYS A 224 15.13 9.98 2.95
C LYS A 224 16.10 11.10 2.57
N ASN A 225 16.76 10.99 1.41
CA ASN A 225 17.53 12.09 0.81
C ASN A 225 16.65 13.26 0.31
N GLY A 226 15.32 13.13 0.41
CA GLY A 226 14.36 14.17 0.01
C GLY A 226 14.03 14.17 -1.49
N GLU A 227 14.36 13.10 -2.20
CA GLU A 227 14.09 12.92 -3.62
C GLU A 227 13.05 11.83 -3.86
N ILE A 228 12.39 11.92 -5.01
CA ILE A 228 11.55 10.85 -5.54
C ILE A 228 12.25 10.30 -6.76
N HIS A 229 12.47 9.00 -6.79
CA HIS A 229 13.08 8.31 -7.93
C HIS A 229 12.04 7.49 -8.66
N LEU A 230 12.10 7.51 -9.99
CA LEU A 230 11.39 6.54 -10.83
C LEU A 230 12.40 5.51 -11.33
N LEU A 231 12.02 4.24 -11.26
CA LEU A 231 12.80 3.10 -11.69
C LEU A 231 12.03 2.37 -12.78
N ARG A 232 12.59 2.30 -13.98
CA ARG A 232 12.12 1.41 -15.04
C ARG A 232 12.59 0.00 -14.75
N VAL A 233 11.67 -0.85 -14.30
CA VAL A 233 11.97 -2.23 -13.91
C VAL A 233 11.71 -3.13 -15.11
N ASP A 234 12.75 -3.84 -15.56
CA ASP A 234 12.73 -4.70 -16.74
C ASP A 234 13.08 -6.15 -16.36
N ASP A 235 12.56 -7.12 -17.11
CA ASP A 235 12.84 -8.57 -16.95
C ASP A 235 14.32 -8.92 -17.08
N THR A 236 15.11 -8.05 -17.72
CA THR A 236 16.53 -8.25 -18.02
C THR A 236 17.47 -7.78 -16.90
N LEU A 237 16.93 -7.16 -15.84
CA LEU A 237 17.74 -6.72 -14.70
C LEU A 237 18.38 -7.92 -13.98
N PRO A 238 19.56 -7.76 -13.37
CA PRO A 238 20.16 -8.84 -12.60
C PRO A 238 19.28 -9.22 -11.39
N GLN A 239 19.39 -10.45 -10.92
CA GLN A 239 18.67 -10.87 -9.71
C GLN A 239 19.11 -10.06 -8.49
N PHE A 240 20.40 -9.75 -8.38
CA PHE A 240 20.96 -8.91 -7.32
C PHE A 240 21.76 -7.77 -7.94
N GLY A 241 21.42 -6.53 -7.59
CA GLY A 241 22.07 -5.37 -8.18
C GLY A 241 22.04 -4.14 -7.27
N VAL A 242 23.04 -3.28 -7.43
CA VAL A 242 23.10 -1.96 -6.79
C VAL A 242 22.66 -0.92 -7.80
N VAL A 243 21.69 -0.08 -7.43
CA VAL A 243 21.22 1.02 -8.29
C VAL A 243 22.26 2.13 -8.25
N GLU A 244 22.89 2.40 -9.39
CA GLU A 244 23.87 3.49 -9.55
C GLU A 244 23.18 4.79 -9.95
N GLU A 245 22.22 4.71 -10.88
CA GLU A 245 21.41 5.85 -11.32
C GLU A 245 19.95 5.44 -11.55
N PRO A 246 18.97 6.20 -11.00
CA PRO A 246 17.56 5.98 -11.28
C PRO A 246 17.18 6.45 -12.69
N SER A 247 16.11 5.89 -13.24
CA SER A 247 15.58 6.26 -14.55
C SER A 247 15.10 7.72 -14.62
N CYS A 248 14.58 8.24 -13.51
CA CYS A 248 14.26 9.65 -13.34
C CYS A 248 14.34 10.06 -11.86
N ARG A 249 14.57 11.35 -11.60
CA ARG A 249 14.61 11.91 -10.24
C ARG A 249 13.85 13.25 -10.18
N TYR A 250 13.06 13.42 -9.14
CA TYR A 250 12.37 14.66 -8.80
C TYR A 250 12.91 15.25 -7.51
N ARG A 251 13.03 16.58 -7.50
CA ARG A 251 13.57 17.35 -6.36
C ARG A 251 12.76 18.63 -6.22
N SER A 252 12.57 19.08 -4.98
CA SER A 252 11.85 20.32 -4.65
C SER A 252 12.44 21.57 -5.30
N ASN A 253 13.77 21.65 -5.43
CA ASN A 253 14.49 22.72 -6.14
C ASN A 253 15.94 22.29 -6.41
N SER A 254 16.55 22.81 -7.48
CA SER A 254 17.97 22.57 -7.81
C SER A 254 18.96 23.11 -6.77
N LYS A 255 18.50 24.01 -5.88
CA LYS A 255 19.28 24.60 -4.77
C LYS A 255 18.83 24.16 -3.37
N GLY A 256 17.99 23.12 -3.25
CA GLY A 256 17.73 22.41 -1.99
C GLY A 256 16.96 23.19 -0.91
N SER A 257 15.67 23.47 -1.12
CA SER A 257 14.88 24.18 -0.09
C SER A 257 14.03 23.29 0.82
N SER A 258 13.70 22.05 0.46
CA SER A 258 12.91 21.12 1.31
C SER A 258 12.87 19.70 0.76
N ASN A 259 12.86 18.70 1.63
CA ASN A 259 12.77 17.28 1.28
C ASN A 259 11.37 16.92 0.77
N LEU A 260 11.29 16.18 -0.32
CA LEU A 260 10.05 15.52 -0.73
C LEU A 260 9.79 14.32 0.19
N THR A 261 8.56 14.18 0.68
CA THR A 261 8.21 13.24 1.77
C THR A 261 7.20 12.19 1.37
N CYS A 262 6.41 12.45 0.34
CA CYS A 262 5.42 11.53 -0.20
C CYS A 262 5.07 11.91 -1.64
N PHE A 263 4.37 11.01 -2.35
CA PHE A 263 3.81 11.30 -3.66
C PHE A 263 2.59 10.43 -3.97
N SER A 264 1.87 10.84 -5.01
CA SER A 264 0.85 10.06 -5.70
C SER A 264 0.92 10.35 -7.19
N PHE A 265 0.68 9.34 -8.02
CA PHE A 265 0.45 9.55 -9.45
C PHE A 265 -0.92 10.18 -9.69
N VAL A 266 -0.95 11.23 -10.51
CA VAL A 266 -2.17 11.88 -11.01
C VAL A 266 -2.36 11.41 -12.45
N GLY A 267 -3.08 10.30 -12.60
CA GLY A 267 -3.18 9.61 -13.87
C GLY A 267 -1.83 9.05 -14.34
N ALA A 268 -1.66 8.95 -15.65
CA ALA A 268 -0.45 8.43 -16.29
C ALA A 268 0.53 9.52 -16.75
N ASP A 269 0.20 10.80 -16.52
CA ASP A 269 0.97 11.92 -17.07
C ASP A 269 1.66 12.75 -15.99
N LYS A 270 1.19 12.71 -14.74
CA LYS A 270 1.62 13.63 -13.69
C LYS A 270 1.91 12.94 -12.38
N LEU A 271 2.76 13.57 -11.58
CA LEU A 271 3.11 13.17 -10.22
C LEU A 271 2.88 14.36 -9.29
N LEU A 272 2.12 14.15 -8.22
CA LEU A 272 1.92 15.13 -7.17
C LEU A 272 2.72 14.72 -5.94
N SER A 273 3.59 15.60 -5.45
CA SER A 273 4.46 15.35 -4.30
C SER A 273 4.16 16.33 -3.16
N GLY A 274 4.36 15.87 -1.93
CA GLY A 274 4.36 16.68 -0.73
C GLY A 274 5.76 16.84 -0.15
N SER A 275 6.00 17.92 0.58
CA SER A 275 7.31 18.23 1.16
C SER A 275 7.29 18.35 2.69
N ALA A 276 8.48 18.36 3.28
CA ALA A 276 8.71 18.48 4.72
C ALA A 276 8.31 19.85 5.31
N ASP A 277 8.31 20.89 4.48
CA ASP A 277 7.90 22.27 4.79
C ASP A 277 6.43 22.55 4.40
N GLY A 278 5.67 21.51 4.05
CA GLY A 278 4.22 21.61 3.88
C GLY A 278 3.74 22.17 2.53
N TYR A 279 4.59 22.12 1.51
CA TYR A 279 4.22 22.46 0.14
C TYR A 279 3.82 21.21 -0.65
N ILE A 280 2.94 21.41 -1.64
CA ILE A 280 2.69 20.46 -2.71
C ILE A 280 3.35 20.91 -4.00
N MET A 281 3.77 19.95 -4.81
CA MET A 281 4.41 20.19 -6.10
C MET A 281 3.92 19.18 -7.13
N GLU A 282 3.48 19.65 -8.29
CA GLU A 282 3.14 18.79 -9.43
C GLU A 282 4.30 18.73 -10.41
N PHE A 283 4.65 17.53 -10.86
CA PHE A 283 5.66 17.27 -11.87
C PHE A 283 5.06 16.50 -13.04
N GLU A 284 5.56 16.73 -14.25
CA GLU A 284 5.25 15.90 -15.41
C GLU A 284 6.01 14.56 -15.34
N LEU A 285 5.37 13.49 -15.79
CA LEU A 285 5.97 12.16 -15.92
C LEU A 285 6.67 12.02 -17.28
N PRO A 286 7.91 11.49 -17.32
CA PRO A 286 8.65 11.27 -18.55
C PRO A 286 8.17 10.03 -19.32
N LEU A 287 6.88 9.74 -19.33
CA LEU A 287 6.37 8.51 -19.94
C LEU A 287 6.10 8.68 -21.44
N ARG A 288 5.57 9.85 -21.85
CA ARG A 288 5.19 10.13 -23.25
C ARG A 288 5.67 11.49 -23.77
N GLN A 289 6.15 12.38 -22.90
CA GLN A 289 6.45 13.76 -23.26
C GLN A 289 7.91 14.12 -22.97
N ASN A 290 8.50 14.92 -23.87
CA ASN A 290 9.80 15.56 -23.67
C ASN A 290 9.57 16.95 -23.05
N GLY A 291 9.65 17.02 -21.72
CA GLY A 291 9.56 18.27 -20.96
C GLY A 291 10.74 18.45 -20.01
N ASN A 292 10.81 19.61 -19.33
CA ASN A 292 11.75 19.78 -18.21
C ASN A 292 11.21 19.06 -16.97
N ILE A 293 11.39 17.73 -16.94
CA ILE A 293 10.86 16.82 -15.93
C ILE A 293 11.33 17.18 -14.51
N SER A 294 12.47 17.88 -14.39
CA SER A 294 13.06 18.23 -13.11
C SER A 294 12.44 19.47 -12.44
N GLN A 295 11.58 20.22 -13.13
CA GLN A 295 10.95 21.42 -12.58
C GLN A 295 9.46 21.19 -12.31
N PRO A 296 8.95 21.56 -11.13
CA PRO A 296 7.53 21.42 -10.86
C PRO A 296 6.70 22.43 -11.68
N ASN A 297 5.55 21.98 -12.19
CA ASN A 297 4.54 22.79 -12.86
C ASN A 297 4.03 23.89 -11.94
N PHE A 298 3.78 23.56 -10.67
CA PHE A 298 3.46 24.52 -9.62
C PHE A 298 4.01 24.06 -8.27
N LYS A 299 4.16 25.01 -7.35
CA LYS A 299 4.49 24.78 -5.95
C LYS A 299 3.58 25.64 -5.08
N THR A 300 2.75 25.00 -4.24
CA THR A 300 1.74 25.69 -3.42
C THR A 300 1.88 25.29 -1.96
N PHE A 301 1.81 26.27 -1.07
CA PHE A 301 1.83 26.02 0.38
C PHE A 301 0.47 25.51 0.84
N VAL A 302 0.46 24.45 1.65
CA VAL A 302 -0.78 23.76 2.03
C VAL A 302 -0.84 23.46 3.52
N SER A 303 0.29 23.17 4.19
CA SER A 303 0.30 22.80 5.61
C SER A 303 1.46 23.45 6.36
N ASP A 304 1.29 23.74 7.65
CA ASP A 304 2.37 24.28 8.51
C ASP A 304 3.42 23.23 8.93
N GLY A 305 3.35 22.00 8.41
CA GLY A 305 4.30 20.93 8.71
C GLY A 305 4.37 19.86 7.64
N PRO A 306 5.15 18.78 7.86
CA PRO A 306 5.39 17.76 6.86
C PRO A 306 4.12 17.13 6.32
N ILE A 307 4.03 17.03 5.00
CA ILE A 307 3.00 16.23 4.34
C ILE A 307 3.40 14.76 4.45
N SER A 308 2.53 13.94 5.02
CA SER A 308 2.80 12.52 5.29
C SER A 308 2.35 11.60 4.16
N SER A 309 1.23 11.93 3.51
CA SER A 309 0.72 11.16 2.38
C SER A 309 -0.19 12.01 1.48
N ILE A 310 -0.22 11.62 0.21
CA ILE A 310 -1.10 12.18 -0.81
C ILE A 310 -1.76 11.01 -1.54
N VAL A 311 -3.03 11.16 -1.90
CA VAL A 311 -3.77 10.22 -2.73
C VAL A 311 -4.58 10.99 -3.76
N SER A 312 -4.35 10.67 -5.02
CA SER A 312 -5.04 11.29 -6.15
C SER A 312 -6.12 10.35 -6.68
N VAL A 313 -7.36 10.81 -6.66
CA VAL A 313 -8.54 10.01 -6.99
C VAL A 313 -9.27 10.61 -8.20
N PRO A 314 -9.48 9.84 -9.28
CA PRO A 314 -10.23 10.32 -10.43
C PRO A 314 -11.71 10.49 -10.09
N ILE A 315 -12.28 11.64 -10.45
CA ILE A 315 -13.68 12.01 -10.17
C ILE A 315 -14.55 11.83 -11.41
N SER A 316 -13.96 12.08 -12.59
CA SER A 316 -14.64 12.04 -13.88
C SER A 316 -13.77 11.33 -14.91
N CYS A 317 -14.33 11.09 -16.10
CA CYS A 317 -13.59 10.53 -17.23
C CYS A 317 -12.63 11.55 -17.88
N ASP A 318 -12.72 12.84 -17.51
CA ASP A 318 -12.06 13.95 -18.21
C ASP A 318 -10.74 14.38 -17.54
N ASN A 319 -9.94 13.43 -17.05
CA ASN A 319 -8.66 13.70 -16.36
C ASN A 319 -8.75 14.63 -15.14
N GLU A 320 -9.90 14.66 -14.46
CA GLU A 320 -10.08 15.41 -13.21
C GLU A 320 -9.84 14.52 -11.99
N TYR A 321 -9.05 15.02 -11.05
CA TYR A 321 -8.69 14.30 -9.83
C TYR A 321 -8.99 15.15 -8.59
N VAL A 322 -9.56 14.52 -7.55
CA VAL A 322 -9.50 15.02 -6.18
C VAL A 322 -8.22 14.48 -5.56
N ASN A 323 -7.40 15.37 -5.04
CA ASN A 323 -6.22 15.02 -4.27
C ASN A 323 -6.55 15.17 -2.79
N ILE A 324 -6.35 14.10 -2.02
CA ILE A 324 -6.43 14.10 -0.56
C ILE A 324 -5.02 14.14 0.01
N ILE A 325 -4.79 15.07 0.93
CA ILE A 325 -3.51 15.33 1.58
C ILE A 325 -3.66 15.10 3.08
N ASN A 326 -2.78 14.30 3.67
CA ASN A 326 -2.66 14.16 5.11
C ASN A 326 -1.31 14.73 5.58
N GLY A 327 -1.34 15.71 6.50
CA GLY A 327 -0.16 16.31 7.11
C GLY A 327 0.01 15.91 8.58
N GLN A 328 1.21 16.13 9.12
CA GLN A 328 1.48 15.89 10.54
C GLN A 328 1.03 17.03 11.46
N ALA A 329 1.00 18.27 10.95
CA ALA A 329 0.68 19.47 11.73
C ALA A 329 -0.76 19.96 11.57
N TYR A 330 -1.42 19.64 10.45
CA TYR A 330 -2.74 20.16 10.09
C TYR A 330 -3.74 19.03 9.84
N ARG A 331 -5.04 19.37 9.78
CA ARG A 331 -6.09 18.42 9.37
C ARG A 331 -5.84 17.94 7.94
N GLY A 332 -6.40 16.79 7.58
CA GLY A 332 -6.43 16.38 6.17
C GLY A 332 -7.08 17.47 5.30
N MET A 333 -6.70 17.55 4.03
CA MET A 333 -7.29 18.49 3.07
C MET A 333 -7.57 17.81 1.74
N ALA A 334 -8.54 18.31 1.02
CA ALA A 334 -8.85 17.87 -0.34
C ALA A 334 -8.90 19.07 -1.30
N PHE A 335 -8.44 18.88 -2.53
CA PHE A 335 -8.55 19.88 -3.60
C PHE A 335 -8.66 19.19 -4.98
N SER A 336 -9.24 19.88 -5.97
CA SER A 336 -9.39 19.38 -7.35
C SER A 336 -8.25 19.86 -8.26
N THR A 337 -7.89 19.07 -9.26
CA THR A 337 -6.93 19.48 -10.32
C THR A 337 -7.53 20.38 -11.39
N SER A 338 -8.86 20.42 -11.56
CA SER A 338 -9.52 21.10 -12.69
C SER A 338 -9.68 22.61 -12.55
N ASP A 339 -9.52 23.16 -11.34
CA ASP A 339 -9.66 24.61 -11.12
C ASP A 339 -8.57 25.14 -10.17
N PRO A 340 -7.35 25.44 -10.68
CA PRO A 340 -6.28 25.99 -9.87
C PRO A 340 -6.50 27.46 -9.47
N LEU A 341 -7.57 28.12 -9.93
CA LEU A 341 -7.78 29.57 -9.78
C LEU A 341 -8.61 30.00 -8.57
N VAL A 342 -9.06 29.09 -7.69
CA VAL A 342 -9.65 29.46 -6.39
C VAL A 342 -9.23 28.47 -5.29
N ASP A 343 -8.69 29.00 -4.20
CA ASP A 343 -8.27 28.40 -2.93
C ASP A 343 -9.31 27.52 -2.20
N VAL A 344 -10.00 26.59 -2.86
CA VAL A 344 -10.97 25.71 -2.20
C VAL A 344 -10.28 24.43 -1.73
N PHE A 345 -9.29 24.59 -0.85
CA PHE A 345 -8.88 23.49 0.02
C PHE A 345 -10.06 23.18 0.94
N CYS A 346 -10.66 22.01 0.77
CA CYS A 346 -11.71 21.54 1.67
C CYS A 346 -11.03 20.88 2.88
N PRO A 347 -11.10 21.46 4.08
CA PRO A 347 -10.56 20.84 5.26
C PRO A 347 -11.37 19.58 5.58
N LEU A 348 -10.67 18.47 5.75
CA LEU A 348 -11.21 17.21 6.18
C LEU A 348 -11.21 17.15 7.72
N SER A 349 -12.06 16.28 8.28
CA SER A 349 -12.19 16.12 9.73
C SER A 349 -11.06 15.29 10.35
N GLU A 350 -10.34 14.57 9.50
CA GLU A 350 -9.38 13.53 9.79
C GLU A 350 -8.03 14.09 10.27
N LYS A 351 -7.44 13.38 11.24
CA LYS A 351 -6.11 13.68 11.82
C LYS A 351 -5.31 12.38 11.92
N SER A 352 -4.79 11.93 10.78
CA SER A 352 -3.97 10.72 10.71
C SER A 352 -2.88 10.87 9.66
N THR A 353 -1.75 10.20 9.89
CA THR A 353 -0.67 10.08 8.92
C THR A 353 -0.82 8.86 8.01
N ILE A 354 -1.81 8.00 8.27
CA ILE A 354 -2.07 6.80 7.47
C ILE A 354 -2.57 7.21 6.09
N LYS A 355 -1.97 6.64 5.04
CA LYS A 355 -2.30 6.92 3.64
C LYS A 355 -3.76 6.52 3.35
N PRO A 356 -4.61 7.44 2.85
CA PRO A 356 -5.95 7.11 2.38
C PRO A 356 -5.94 6.02 1.31
N THR A 357 -7.06 5.31 1.12
CA THR A 357 -7.20 4.34 0.02
C THR A 357 -8.59 4.46 -0.58
N TYR A 358 -8.74 4.16 -1.86
CA TYR A 358 -9.98 4.45 -2.60
C TYR A 358 -10.52 3.20 -3.26
N ASN A 359 -11.82 2.92 -3.11
CA ASN A 359 -12.49 1.88 -3.88
C ASN A 359 -13.05 2.47 -5.17
N TYR A 360 -12.49 2.10 -6.32
CA TYR A 360 -12.89 2.67 -7.61
C TYR A 360 -14.33 2.30 -8.01
N ILE A 361 -14.76 1.07 -7.74
CA ILE A 361 -16.09 0.59 -8.14
C ILE A 361 -17.19 1.28 -7.36
N ILE A 362 -17.00 1.56 -6.06
CA ILE A 362 -18.05 2.16 -5.21
C ILE A 362 -17.80 3.65 -4.97
N GLN A 363 -16.67 4.18 -5.43
CA GLN A 363 -16.28 5.58 -5.28
C GLN A 363 -16.22 6.04 -3.83
N ASP A 364 -15.78 5.14 -2.96
CA ASP A 364 -15.65 5.35 -1.52
C ASP A 364 -14.20 5.55 -1.14
N LEU A 365 -13.93 6.57 -0.34
CA LEU A 365 -12.60 6.85 0.20
C LEU A 365 -12.50 6.36 1.64
N LEU A 366 -11.54 5.49 1.91
CA LEU A 366 -11.18 5.05 3.25
C LEU A 366 -10.11 5.96 3.84
N LEU A 367 -10.43 6.49 5.01
CA LEU A 367 -9.58 7.38 5.79
C LEU A 367 -9.46 6.89 7.22
N ALA A 368 -8.35 7.23 7.88
CA ALA A 368 -8.28 7.17 9.34
C ALA A 368 -8.70 8.52 9.91
N HIS A 369 -9.77 8.55 10.70
CA HIS A 369 -10.14 9.76 11.44
C HIS A 369 -9.11 10.08 12.53
N ASN A 370 -8.66 9.03 13.20
CA ASN A 370 -7.51 8.97 14.07
C ASN A 370 -6.85 7.59 13.86
N PRO A 371 -5.69 7.29 14.47
CA PRO A 371 -5.07 5.98 14.33
C PRO A 371 -5.92 4.79 14.79
N GLU A 372 -7.07 4.98 15.43
CA GLU A 372 -7.89 3.89 16.01
C GLU A 372 -9.19 3.63 15.23
N ASN A 373 -9.63 4.60 14.43
CA ASN A 373 -10.91 4.61 13.74
C ASN A 373 -10.72 4.74 12.23
N SER A 374 -11.21 3.75 11.48
CA SER A 374 -11.33 3.84 10.03
C SER A 374 -12.72 4.33 9.65
N ASN A 375 -12.78 5.29 8.72
CA ASN A 375 -13.99 5.93 8.26
C ASN A 375 -14.06 5.89 6.73
N ILE A 376 -15.28 5.76 6.20
CA ILE A 376 -15.55 5.92 4.77
C ILE A 376 -16.13 7.31 4.53
N LEU A 377 -15.49 8.07 3.65
CA LEU A 377 -15.93 9.37 3.16
C LEU A 377 -16.38 9.25 1.70
N CYS A 378 -17.48 9.92 1.36
CA CYS A 378 -17.97 9.99 -0.01
C CYS A 378 -17.49 11.30 -0.66
N LEU A 379 -16.81 11.21 -1.80
CA LEU A 379 -16.16 12.35 -2.46
C LEU A 379 -17.14 13.46 -2.89
N ARG A 380 -18.41 13.12 -3.12
CA ARG A 380 -19.45 14.09 -3.48
C ARG A 380 -19.68 15.14 -2.38
N SER A 381 -19.46 14.77 -1.13
CA SER A 381 -19.76 15.62 0.03
C SER A 381 -18.63 15.53 1.04
N LEU A 382 -17.48 16.12 0.69
CA LEU A 382 -16.27 16.12 1.51
C LEU A 382 -16.47 16.80 2.88
N GLN A 383 -17.47 17.67 2.99
CA GLN A 383 -17.86 18.33 4.23
C GLN A 383 -18.75 17.48 5.15
N ASP A 384 -19.32 16.38 4.65
CA ASP A 384 -20.18 15.52 5.47
C ASP A 384 -19.34 14.67 6.43
N THR A 385 -19.93 14.33 7.56
CA THR A 385 -19.29 13.45 8.54
C THR A 385 -19.06 12.07 7.91
N SER A 386 -17.79 11.65 7.87
CA SER A 386 -17.41 10.33 7.39
C SER A 386 -18.02 9.23 8.27
N SER A 387 -18.39 8.11 7.65
CA SER A 387 -19.04 6.99 8.34
C SER A 387 -17.98 6.09 8.96
N THR A 388 -17.91 6.04 10.29
CA THR A 388 -16.98 5.13 10.98
C THR A 388 -17.30 3.68 10.66
N MET A 389 -16.31 2.98 10.10
CA MET A 389 -16.35 1.57 9.79
C MET A 389 -15.82 0.77 10.98
N LEU A 390 -14.51 0.77 11.22
CA LEU A 390 -13.87 -0.04 12.26
C LEU A 390 -13.34 0.85 13.38
N ARG A 391 -13.47 0.39 14.63
CA ARG A 391 -12.83 0.97 15.81
C ARG A 391 -12.08 -0.12 16.56
N LEU A 392 -10.78 0.07 16.71
CA LEU A 392 -9.88 -0.89 17.33
C LEU A 392 -9.45 -0.45 18.73
N ASN A 393 -8.95 -1.41 19.51
CA ASN A 393 -8.29 -1.19 20.79
C ASN A 393 -6.79 -0.92 20.68
N SER A 394 -6.23 -1.01 19.48
CA SER A 394 -4.83 -0.75 19.15
C SER A 394 -4.73 0.29 18.04
N HIS A 395 -3.54 0.83 17.80
CA HIS A 395 -3.37 1.79 16.71
C HIS A 395 -3.21 1.06 15.38
N MET A 396 -4.02 1.44 14.41
CA MET A 396 -3.81 1.11 13.01
C MET A 396 -2.54 1.80 12.53
N THR A 397 -1.72 1.04 11.84
CA THR A 397 -0.49 1.51 11.19
C THR A 397 -0.71 1.65 9.70
N THR A 398 -1.55 0.79 9.12
CA THR A 398 -1.85 0.76 7.70
C THR A 398 -3.24 0.15 7.44
N PHE A 399 -3.87 0.53 6.35
CA PHE A 399 -5.04 -0.15 5.81
C PHE A 399 -5.03 -0.09 4.29
N LYS A 400 -5.71 -1.06 3.65
CA LYS A 400 -5.82 -1.11 2.19
C LYS A 400 -7.18 -1.63 1.75
N LEU A 401 -7.84 -0.88 0.87
CA LEU A 401 -8.93 -1.35 0.02
C LEU A 401 -8.35 -1.83 -1.32
N SER A 402 -9.14 -2.62 -2.06
CA SER A 402 -8.80 -2.88 -3.47
C SER A 402 -9.08 -1.62 -4.30
N GLU A 403 -8.01 -1.07 -4.86
CA GLU A 403 -8.01 0.23 -5.54
C GLU A 403 -8.41 0.11 -7.01
N ILE A 404 -8.16 -1.04 -7.63
CA ILE A 404 -8.43 -1.26 -9.05
C ILE A 404 -9.60 -2.21 -9.23
N LEU A 405 -9.54 -3.40 -8.66
CA LEU A 405 -10.63 -4.38 -8.77
C LEU A 405 -11.85 -4.01 -7.91
N GLY A 406 -11.67 -3.12 -6.94
CA GLY A 406 -12.75 -2.53 -6.16
C GLY A 406 -13.57 -3.53 -5.35
N HIS A 407 -13.03 -4.68 -4.93
CA HIS A 407 -13.73 -5.55 -3.99
C HIS A 407 -13.81 -4.92 -2.58
N PRO A 408 -14.80 -5.28 -1.72
CA PRO A 408 -15.11 -4.47 -0.54
C PRO A 408 -14.37 -4.88 0.73
N PHE A 409 -13.40 -5.77 0.62
CA PHE A 409 -12.60 -6.21 1.75
C PHE A 409 -11.52 -5.19 2.08
N MET A 410 -11.58 -4.70 3.31
CA MET A 410 -10.59 -3.84 3.93
C MET A 410 -9.61 -4.68 4.71
N LEU A 411 -8.32 -4.56 4.39
CA LEU A 411 -7.23 -5.05 5.22
C LEU A 411 -6.77 -3.94 6.17
N THR A 412 -6.45 -4.30 7.39
CA THR A 412 -5.92 -3.36 8.39
C THR A 412 -4.80 -4.04 9.15
N GLY A 413 -3.65 -3.38 9.23
CA GLY A 413 -2.53 -3.75 10.08
C GLY A 413 -2.48 -2.87 11.33
N THR A 414 -2.04 -3.45 12.44
CA THR A 414 -1.92 -2.74 13.72
C THR A 414 -0.52 -2.77 14.29
N ASP A 415 -0.25 -1.86 15.21
CA ASP A 415 0.95 -1.85 16.04
C ASP A 415 1.05 -3.05 17.01
N ALA A 416 -0.10 -3.63 17.37
CA ALA A 416 -0.21 -4.85 18.17
C ALA A 416 0.04 -6.15 17.38
N GLY A 417 0.38 -6.06 16.09
CA GLY A 417 0.69 -7.21 15.24
C GLY A 417 -0.53 -7.95 14.69
N ASP A 418 -1.71 -7.35 14.73
CA ASP A 418 -2.92 -7.95 14.16
C ASP A 418 -3.07 -7.61 12.68
N VAL A 419 -3.37 -8.61 11.85
CA VAL A 419 -3.86 -8.43 10.47
C VAL A 419 -5.36 -8.70 10.44
N ILE A 420 -6.16 -7.70 10.11
CA ILE A 420 -7.61 -7.72 10.23
C ILE A 420 -8.26 -7.57 8.86
N LEU A 421 -9.24 -8.42 8.58
CA LEU A 421 -10.07 -8.41 7.38
C LEU A 421 -11.52 -8.04 7.73
N MET A 422 -12.10 -7.13 6.97
CA MET A 422 -13.50 -6.77 7.13
C MET A 422 -14.15 -6.35 5.81
N ASN A 423 -15.36 -6.82 5.53
CA ASN A 423 -16.20 -6.29 4.46
C ASN A 423 -16.97 -5.04 4.94
N TYR A 424 -16.54 -3.85 4.51
CA TYR A 424 -17.10 -2.57 4.99
C TYR A 424 -18.52 -2.30 4.45
N THR A 425 -18.85 -2.84 3.26
CA THR A 425 -20.13 -2.56 2.60
C THR A 425 -21.34 -3.07 3.38
N ARG A 426 -21.14 -4.09 4.22
CA ARG A 426 -22.18 -4.66 5.06
C ARG A 426 -22.72 -3.63 6.04
N LYS A 427 -21.85 -2.79 6.62
CA LYS A 427 -22.27 -1.67 7.48
C LYS A 427 -22.73 -0.49 6.64
N PHE A 428 -21.94 -0.12 5.64
CA PHE A 428 -22.18 1.06 4.82
C PHE A 428 -23.57 1.03 4.14
N PHE A 429 -23.92 -0.06 3.46
CA PHE A 429 -25.22 -0.21 2.80
C PHE A 429 -26.35 -0.80 3.67
N SER A 430 -26.09 -1.09 4.94
CA SER A 430 -27.12 -1.60 5.85
C SER A 430 -28.11 -0.51 6.23
N SER A 431 -29.39 -0.87 6.19
CA SER A 431 -30.48 -0.01 6.67
C SER A 431 -30.51 0.13 8.19
N LYS A 432 -29.93 -0.84 8.91
CA LYS A 432 -29.92 -0.93 10.37
C LYS A 432 -28.69 -0.27 11.01
N GLY A 433 -27.68 0.12 10.22
CA GLY A 433 -26.54 0.99 10.61
C GLY A 433 -25.64 0.56 11.79
N GLY A 434 -26.02 -0.45 12.55
CA GLY A 434 -25.34 -0.83 13.78
C GLY A 434 -24.15 -1.77 13.56
N ASN A 435 -23.20 -1.71 14.51
CA ASN A 435 -21.98 -2.54 14.55
C ASN A 435 -22.26 -4.04 14.55
N LYS A 436 -23.46 -4.48 14.97
CA LYS A 436 -23.89 -5.89 14.95
C LYS A 436 -23.82 -6.56 13.57
N VAL A 437 -23.85 -5.76 12.49
CA VAL A 437 -23.73 -6.29 11.13
C VAL A 437 -22.28 -6.55 10.77
N MET A 438 -21.32 -5.83 11.37
CA MET A 438 -19.91 -6.05 11.12
C MET A 438 -19.39 -7.25 11.90
N VAL A 439 -18.45 -7.96 11.27
CA VAL A 439 -17.74 -9.06 11.87
C VAL A 439 -16.30 -8.93 11.38
N PRO A 440 -15.45 -8.10 12.01
CA PRO A 440 -14.03 -8.08 11.69
C PRO A 440 -13.39 -9.42 12.11
N LEU A 441 -12.55 -9.95 11.24
CA LEU A 441 -11.83 -11.19 11.46
C LEU A 441 -10.35 -10.89 11.53
N LYS A 442 -9.71 -11.31 12.61
CA LYS A 442 -8.27 -11.37 12.70
C LYS A 442 -7.78 -12.58 11.92
N LEU A 443 -6.97 -12.34 10.90
CA LEU A 443 -6.35 -13.36 10.07
C LEU A 443 -5.05 -13.87 10.67
N TRP A 444 -4.25 -12.96 11.23
CA TRP A 444 -2.94 -13.26 11.80
C TRP A 444 -2.69 -12.39 13.02
N LYS A 445 -1.90 -12.93 13.96
CA LYS A 445 -1.36 -12.19 15.08
C LYS A 445 0.12 -12.45 15.22
N VAL A 446 0.92 -11.40 15.23
CA VAL A 446 2.36 -11.45 15.49
C VAL A 446 2.60 -11.01 16.93
N THR A 447 3.24 -11.86 17.73
CA THR A 447 3.60 -11.56 19.11
C THR A 447 5.08 -11.80 19.35
N LEU A 448 5.58 -11.24 20.43
CA LEU A 448 6.92 -11.53 20.93
C LEU A 448 6.76 -12.40 22.19
N ASP A 449 7.36 -13.58 22.18
CA ASP A 449 7.36 -14.47 23.34
C ASP A 449 8.31 -13.95 24.42
N GLU A 450 8.23 -14.50 25.64
CA GLU A 450 9.09 -14.13 26.77
C GLU A 450 10.58 -14.31 26.45
N THR A 451 10.92 -15.21 25.53
CA THR A 451 12.28 -15.47 25.02
C THR A 451 12.75 -14.47 23.97
N SER A 452 11.96 -13.44 23.65
CA SER A 452 12.19 -12.50 22.54
C SER A 452 12.17 -13.16 21.15
N THR A 453 11.56 -14.34 21.03
CA THR A 453 11.32 -14.98 19.74
C THR A 453 9.98 -14.52 19.18
N ILE A 454 9.90 -14.34 17.86
CA ILE A 454 8.66 -13.92 17.20
C ILE A 454 7.74 -15.14 17.07
N SER A 455 6.49 -14.98 17.49
CA SER A 455 5.44 -15.98 17.34
C SER A 455 4.35 -15.44 16.41
N ILE A 456 3.90 -16.28 15.48
CA ILE A 456 2.82 -15.99 14.53
C ILE A 456 1.68 -16.96 14.83
N SER A 457 0.55 -16.43 15.28
CA SER A 457 -0.70 -17.18 15.40
C SER A 457 -1.51 -17.08 14.10
N ALA A 458 -1.86 -18.25 13.58
CA ALA A 458 -2.71 -18.46 12.42
C ALA A 458 -4.20 -18.62 12.78
N ASP A 459 -4.56 -18.37 14.04
CA ASP A 459 -5.93 -18.56 14.54
C ASP A 459 -6.89 -17.48 14.03
N TYR A 460 -8.01 -17.95 13.49
CA TYR A 460 -9.11 -17.08 13.09
C TYR A 460 -9.88 -16.59 14.32
N GLU A 461 -9.61 -15.37 14.75
CA GLU A 461 -10.29 -14.75 15.88
C GLU A 461 -11.29 -13.69 15.41
N LYS A 462 -12.56 -13.83 15.81
CA LYS A 462 -13.52 -12.75 15.65
C LYS A 462 -13.16 -11.64 16.64
N MET A 463 -13.05 -10.41 16.16
CA MET A 463 -12.81 -9.26 17.02
C MET A 463 -14.13 -8.62 17.47
N ASP A 464 -14.16 -8.21 18.72
CA ASP A 464 -15.21 -7.34 19.24
C ASP A 464 -14.99 -5.91 18.73
N ILE A 465 -16.09 -5.28 18.32
CA ILE A 465 -16.12 -3.91 17.83
C ILE A 465 -16.38 -3.01 19.04
N GLU A 466 -15.59 -1.95 19.23
CA GLU A 466 -15.68 -1.01 20.37
C GLU A 466 -15.20 -1.57 21.72
N SER A 467 -14.08 -2.29 21.74
CA SER A 467 -13.38 -2.61 22.99
C SER A 467 -12.68 -1.36 23.59
N PRO A 468 -12.66 -1.22 24.93
CA PRO A 468 -11.95 -0.11 25.57
C PRO A 468 -10.46 -0.19 25.28
N ILE A 469 -9.87 0.94 24.93
CA ILE A 469 -8.45 1.06 24.63
C ILE A 469 -7.67 0.96 25.94
N GLN A 470 -6.78 -0.02 26.04
CA GLN A 470 -5.76 -0.03 27.08
C GLN A 470 -4.49 0.55 26.48
N ALA A 471 -3.90 1.55 27.15
CA ALA A 471 -2.60 2.05 26.76
C ALA A 471 -1.55 0.95 27.02
N SER A 472 -1.17 0.23 25.97
CA SER A 472 -0.18 -0.83 26.03
C SER A 472 0.99 -0.50 25.13
N TYR A 473 2.21 -0.57 25.68
CA TYR A 473 3.43 -0.49 24.89
C TYR A 473 3.59 -1.77 24.08
N MET A 474 3.65 -1.66 22.75
CA MET A 474 3.89 -2.77 21.84
C MET A 474 5.31 -2.67 21.27
N PRO A 475 6.08 -3.78 21.24
CA PRO A 475 7.41 -3.78 20.66
C PRO A 475 7.34 -3.53 19.15
N LEU A 476 8.26 -2.73 18.61
CA LEU A 476 8.26 -2.39 17.18
C LEU A 476 8.32 -3.63 16.28
N GLN A 477 8.97 -4.69 16.74
CA GLN A 477 9.17 -5.93 15.99
C GLN A 477 7.86 -6.64 15.60
N VAL A 478 6.78 -6.45 16.36
CA VAL A 478 5.50 -7.12 16.05
C VAL A 478 4.60 -6.28 15.13
N MET A 479 4.94 -5.01 14.93
CA MET A 479 4.14 -4.08 14.15
C MET A 479 3.93 -4.57 12.72
N ILE A 480 2.68 -4.56 12.25
CA ILE A 480 2.38 -4.69 10.82
C ILE A 480 2.67 -3.35 10.18
N SER A 481 3.65 -3.26 9.30
CA SER A 481 4.09 -1.99 8.72
C SER A 481 3.36 -1.66 7.41
N SER A 482 3.04 -2.68 6.61
CA SER A 482 2.41 -2.48 5.30
C SER A 482 1.53 -3.67 4.89
N VAL A 483 0.48 -3.39 4.13
CA VAL A 483 -0.45 -4.39 3.60
C VAL A 483 -0.83 -4.03 2.16
N ALA A 484 -1.00 -5.03 1.29
CA ALA A 484 -1.35 -4.81 -0.10
C ALA A 484 -2.22 -5.94 -0.66
N TRP A 485 -3.17 -5.59 -1.53
CA TRP A 485 -4.00 -6.53 -2.30
C TRP A 485 -3.39 -6.79 -3.67
N ASN A 486 -3.49 -8.03 -4.16
CA ASN A 486 -3.24 -8.31 -5.57
C ASN A 486 -4.40 -7.76 -6.41
N GLU A 487 -4.09 -6.80 -7.27
CA GLU A 487 -5.09 -6.08 -8.08
C GLU A 487 -5.29 -6.70 -9.48
N ASN A 488 -4.76 -7.90 -9.72
CA ASN A 488 -5.02 -8.67 -10.93
C ASN A 488 -6.25 -9.57 -10.73
N VAL A 489 -7.08 -9.72 -11.77
CA VAL A 489 -8.34 -10.48 -11.68
C VAL A 489 -8.09 -11.93 -11.23
N ILE A 490 -7.06 -12.56 -11.79
CA ILE A 490 -6.58 -13.88 -11.38
C ILE A 490 -5.69 -13.70 -10.15
N GLY A 491 -6.02 -14.39 -9.05
CA GLY A 491 -5.32 -14.19 -7.79
C GLY A 491 -5.80 -12.95 -7.01
N SER A 492 -6.96 -12.39 -7.36
CA SER A 492 -7.58 -11.25 -6.66
C SER A 492 -7.91 -11.51 -5.18
N SER A 493 -7.86 -12.76 -4.75
CA SER A 493 -8.01 -13.16 -3.34
C SER A 493 -6.69 -13.15 -2.55
N VAL A 494 -5.57 -12.85 -3.21
CA VAL A 494 -4.24 -12.83 -2.61
C VAL A 494 -3.97 -11.47 -1.99
N TYR A 495 -3.45 -11.48 -0.78
CA TYR A 495 -2.92 -10.29 -0.13
C TYR A 495 -1.53 -10.56 0.44
N ALA A 496 -0.81 -9.47 0.66
CA ALA A 496 0.46 -9.44 1.35
C ALA A 496 0.37 -8.60 2.63
N ALA A 497 1.02 -9.05 3.69
CA ALA A 497 1.21 -8.31 4.93
C ALA A 497 2.69 -8.37 5.34
N GLY A 498 3.27 -7.21 5.58
CA GLY A 498 4.66 -7.06 6.00
C GLY A 498 4.76 -6.58 7.43
N THR A 499 5.72 -7.13 8.17
CA THR A 499 6.04 -6.70 9.52
C THR A 499 7.29 -5.81 9.54
N ALA A 500 7.43 -5.02 10.60
CA ALA A 500 8.64 -4.26 10.87
C ALA A 500 9.83 -5.17 11.25
N SER A 501 9.59 -6.43 11.66
CA SER A 501 10.63 -7.44 11.86
C SER A 501 11.16 -8.05 10.56
N GLY A 502 10.55 -7.75 9.40
CA GLY A 502 10.98 -8.29 8.11
C GLY A 502 10.37 -9.62 7.74
N ILE A 503 9.19 -9.93 8.29
CA ILE A 503 8.40 -11.09 7.90
C ILE A 503 7.38 -10.62 6.86
N LEU A 504 7.41 -11.26 5.69
CA LEU A 504 6.41 -11.10 4.65
C LEU A 504 5.49 -12.31 4.67
N LEU A 505 4.20 -12.07 4.87
CA LEU A 505 3.14 -13.07 4.75
C LEU A 505 2.37 -12.83 3.45
N ILE A 506 2.24 -13.85 2.61
CA ILE A 506 1.38 -13.81 1.41
C ILE A 506 0.38 -14.95 1.50
N GLU A 507 -0.91 -14.62 1.52
CA GLU A 507 -1.98 -15.60 1.65
C GLU A 507 -3.05 -15.43 0.58
N ARG A 508 -3.55 -16.54 0.08
CA ARG A 508 -4.72 -16.61 -0.81
C ARG A 508 -5.98 -17.02 -0.05
N LEU A 509 -6.99 -16.13 -0.04
CA LEU A 509 -8.24 -16.31 0.71
C LEU A 509 -9.37 -17.03 -0.05
N ASP A 510 -9.14 -17.48 -1.29
CA ASP A 510 -10.17 -18.22 -2.05
C ASP A 510 -10.33 -19.67 -1.53
N PRO A 511 -11.50 -20.04 -0.97
CA PRO A 511 -11.75 -21.39 -0.46
C PRO A 511 -11.87 -22.46 -1.55
N LYS A 512 -12.06 -22.07 -2.82
CA LYS A 512 -12.08 -23.01 -3.96
C LYS A 512 -10.67 -23.42 -4.38
N PHE A 513 -9.67 -22.61 -4.06
CA PHE A 513 -8.29 -22.92 -4.38
C PHE A 513 -7.73 -23.90 -3.36
N LYS A 514 -7.43 -25.12 -3.81
CA LYS A 514 -6.69 -26.12 -3.05
C LYS A 514 -5.35 -26.35 -3.75
N SER A 515 -4.26 -25.95 -3.11
CA SER A 515 -2.89 -26.28 -3.55
C SER A 515 -2.60 -27.76 -3.38
#